data_AF-A0A8D0H7L3-F1
#
_entry.id   AF-A0A8D0H7L3-F1
#
_cell.length_a   1.000
_cell.length_b   1.000
_cell.length_c   1.000
_cell.angle_alpha   90.00
_cell.angle_beta   90.00
_cell.angle_gamma   90.00
#
_symmetry.space_group_name_H-M   'P 1'
#
loop_
_entity.id
_entity.type
_entity.pdbx_description
1 polymer ?
#
loop_
_entity_poly.entity_id
_entity_poly.type
_entity_poly.pdbx_seq_one_letter_code
_entity_poly.pdbx_strand_id
1 'polypeptide(L)'
;MGVSKLDILYRRLLLTKLFIRGWGRPEDLKRIFEFRKIIGNREKCQNLVSRDYPVYVDKVEEQSDCKILDGHFISPLAHSVPDIMPAESIIARFQFIIPKRWNSKYRPVCIHLAGTGDHYYWRRRTLMARPMIKEACMASLLLENPYYILCLKKKEKNLFPPFSPPPQLKPKGGRWNNIYSRCKGSLD
;
A
#
# COMPACT_ATOMS: atom_id res chain seq x y z
N MET A 1 18.09 9.55 -29.70
CA MET A 1 16.97 9.24 -30.62
C MET A 1 16.06 10.47 -30.69
N GLY A 2 15.90 11.06 -31.88
CA GLY A 2 15.06 12.25 -32.07
C GLY A 2 13.58 11.90 -31.94
N VAL A 3 12.84 12.68 -31.17
CA VAL A 3 11.39 12.49 -30.97
C VAL A 3 10.66 12.83 -32.27
N SER A 4 9.86 11.90 -32.79
CA SER A 4 9.13 12.08 -34.06
C SER A 4 8.12 13.23 -33.96
N LYS A 5 8.12 14.14 -34.95
CA LYS A 5 7.17 15.26 -35.02
C LYS A 5 5.72 14.79 -35.18
N LEU A 6 5.51 13.65 -35.87
CA LEU A 6 4.19 13.03 -36.01
C LEU A 6 3.68 12.48 -34.67
N ASP A 7 4.56 11.88 -33.88
CA ASP A 7 4.23 11.35 -32.55
C ASP A 7 3.84 12.48 -31.58
N ILE A 8 4.52 13.64 -31.66
CA ILE A 8 4.17 14.82 -30.87
C ILE A 8 2.77 15.35 -31.24
N LEU A 9 2.44 15.42 -32.53
CA LEU A 9 1.13 15.89 -32.99
C LEU A 9 0.02 14.90 -32.60
N TYR A 10 0.25 13.61 -32.80
CA TYR A 10 -0.68 12.56 -32.41
C TYR A 10 -0.99 12.59 -30.91
N ARG A 11 0.05 12.71 -30.07
CA ARG A 11 -0.12 12.83 -28.61
C ARG A 11 -0.90 14.07 -28.19
N ARG A 12 -0.85 15.17 -28.94
CA ARG A 12 -1.65 16.38 -28.65
C ARG A 12 -3.14 16.22 -28.93
N LEU A 13 -3.51 15.32 -29.85
CA LEU A 13 -4.90 15.08 -30.27
C LEU A 13 -5.62 14.02 -29.41
N LEU A 14 -4.89 13.27 -28.58
CA LEU A 14 -5.48 12.28 -27.69
C LEU A 14 -6.30 12.93 -26.56
N LEU A 15 -7.54 12.47 -26.40
CA LEU A 15 -8.46 12.88 -25.32
C LEU A 15 -7.89 12.53 -23.92
N THR A 16 -7.16 11.42 -23.80
CA THR A 16 -6.54 11.02 -22.53
C THR A 16 -5.03 11.25 -22.59
N LYS A 17 -4.51 11.93 -21.55
CA LYS A 17 -3.07 12.19 -21.43
C LYS A 17 -2.28 11.04 -20.80
N LEU A 18 -2.91 9.89 -20.59
CA LEU A 18 -2.25 8.69 -20.09
C LEU A 18 -1.24 8.19 -21.15
N PHE A 19 -0.02 7.84 -20.72
CA PHE A 19 1.07 7.33 -21.57
C PHE A 19 1.64 8.30 -22.62
N ILE A 20 1.17 9.55 -22.70
CA ILE A 20 1.77 10.58 -23.56
C ILE A 20 3.25 10.84 -23.23
N ARG A 21 3.68 10.57 -22.00
CA ARG A 21 5.09 10.69 -21.58
C ARG A 21 5.86 9.36 -21.68
N GLY A 22 5.30 8.38 -22.37
CA GLY A 22 5.83 7.02 -22.46
C GLY A 22 5.50 6.16 -21.23
N TRP A 23 6.06 4.95 -21.21
CA TRP A 23 5.87 3.93 -20.16
C TRP A 23 6.88 4.03 -19.02
N GLY A 24 7.66 5.11 -18.96
CA GLY A 24 8.80 5.26 -18.05
C GLY A 24 10.13 4.93 -18.73
N ARG A 25 11.16 4.72 -17.92
CA ARG A 25 12.51 4.40 -18.40
C ARG A 25 12.58 2.96 -18.92
N PRO A 26 13.11 2.70 -20.12
CA PRO A 26 13.25 1.33 -20.65
C PRO A 26 14.02 0.39 -19.71
N GLU A 27 14.97 0.90 -18.94
CA GLU A 27 15.78 0.14 -17.99
C GLU A 27 14.92 -0.40 -16.85
N ASP A 28 13.98 0.40 -16.33
CA ASP A 28 13.05 -0.03 -15.29
C ASP A 28 12.10 -1.11 -15.82
N LEU A 29 11.66 -1.00 -17.07
CA LEU A 29 10.82 -2.00 -17.70
C LEU A 29 11.56 -3.35 -17.86
N LYS A 30 12.84 -3.33 -18.24
CA LYS A 30 13.68 -4.52 -18.29
C LYS A 30 13.81 -5.18 -16.91
N ARG A 31 14.03 -4.39 -15.86
CA ARG A 31 14.10 -4.90 -14.47
C ARG A 31 12.78 -5.56 -14.05
N ILE A 32 11.63 -4.98 -14.41
CA ILE A 32 10.31 -5.58 -14.15
C ILE A 32 10.17 -6.91 -14.89
N PHE A 33 10.62 -7.01 -16.14
CA PHE A 33 10.57 -8.27 -16.90
C PHE A 33 11.46 -9.36 -16.32
N GLU A 34 12.68 -9.02 -15.89
CA GLU A 34 13.55 -9.99 -15.20
C GLU A 34 12.93 -10.44 -13.87
N PHE A 35 12.36 -9.51 -13.10
CA PHE A 35 11.66 -9.84 -11.87
C PHE A 35 10.44 -10.74 -12.12
N ARG A 36 9.69 -10.52 -13.21
CA ARG A 36 8.56 -11.37 -13.60
C ARG A 36 8.98 -12.83 -13.83
N LYS A 37 10.20 -13.10 -14.34
CA LYS A 37 10.71 -14.47 -14.48
C LYS A 37 10.90 -15.14 -13.11
N ILE A 38 11.27 -14.38 -12.09
CA ILE A 38 11.40 -14.86 -10.71
C ILE A 38 10.01 -15.17 -10.14
N ILE A 39 9.04 -14.24 -10.27
CA ILE A 39 7.66 -14.46 -9.80
C ILE A 39 7.02 -15.67 -10.51
N GLY A 40 7.28 -15.84 -11.80
CA GLY A 40 6.75 -16.96 -12.60
C GLY A 40 7.27 -18.32 -12.17
N ASN A 41 8.39 -18.39 -11.44
CA ASN A 41 8.90 -19.62 -10.86
C ASN A 41 8.29 -19.84 -9.48
N ARG A 42 7.44 -20.87 -9.35
CA ARG A 42 6.67 -21.17 -8.13
C ARG A 42 7.53 -21.35 -6.89
N GLU A 43 8.63 -22.09 -6.99
CA GLU A 43 9.51 -22.39 -5.84
C GLU A 43 10.23 -21.13 -5.34
N LYS A 44 10.74 -20.32 -6.28
CA LYS A 44 11.39 -19.04 -5.93
C LYS A 44 10.39 -18.04 -5.35
N CYS A 45 9.20 -17.97 -5.93
CA CYS A 45 8.16 -17.03 -5.52
C CYS A 45 7.67 -17.29 -4.08
N GLN A 46 7.59 -18.56 -3.65
CA GLN A 46 7.19 -18.91 -2.27
C GLN A 46 8.14 -18.37 -1.21
N ASN A 47 9.43 -18.23 -1.54
CA ASN A 47 10.47 -17.75 -0.62
C ASN A 47 10.79 -16.26 -0.81
N LEU A 48 10.07 -15.58 -1.70
CA LEU A 48 10.33 -14.18 -2.04
C LEU A 48 9.98 -13.22 -0.89
N VAL A 49 9.04 -13.62 -0.05
CA VAL A 49 8.60 -12.86 1.12
C VAL A 49 8.83 -13.75 2.35
N SER A 50 9.53 -13.20 3.35
CA SER A 50 9.73 -13.90 4.62
C SER A 50 8.39 -14.23 5.27
N ARG A 51 8.31 -15.37 5.97
CA ARG A 51 7.12 -15.74 6.74
C ARG A 51 6.83 -14.74 7.86
N ASP A 52 7.88 -14.12 8.38
CA ASP A 52 7.81 -13.12 9.46
C ASP A 52 7.81 -11.69 8.91
N TYR A 53 7.32 -11.49 7.67
CA TYR A 53 7.28 -10.17 7.07
C TYR A 53 6.40 -9.22 7.90
N PRO A 54 6.89 -8.02 8.25
CA PRO A 54 6.19 -7.15 9.18
C PRO A 54 4.89 -6.63 8.58
N VAL A 55 3.79 -6.90 9.26
CA VAL A 55 2.46 -6.37 8.98
C VAL A 55 1.95 -5.67 10.23
N TYR A 56 1.61 -4.40 10.10
CA TYR A 56 1.16 -3.57 11.21
C TYR A 56 -0.35 -3.41 11.16
N VAL A 57 -0.98 -3.47 12.33
CA VAL A 57 -2.39 -3.14 12.51
C VAL A 57 -2.44 -1.79 13.19
N ASP A 58 -2.97 -0.79 12.49
CA ASP A 58 -3.02 0.60 12.94
C ASP A 58 -4.27 0.85 13.78
N LYS A 59 -5.39 0.24 13.39
CA LYS A 59 -6.69 0.46 14.01
C LYS A 59 -7.52 -0.81 14.00
N VAL A 60 -8.27 -0.98 15.07
CA VAL A 60 -9.26 -2.04 15.22
C VAL A 60 -10.61 -1.40 15.51
N GLU A 61 -11.60 -1.73 14.70
CA GLU A 61 -13.00 -1.34 14.91
C GLU A 61 -13.86 -2.58 15.09
N GLU A 62 -14.64 -2.59 16.17
CA GLU A 62 -15.58 -3.65 16.48
C GLU A 62 -16.98 -3.20 16.01
N GLN A 63 -17.60 -3.92 15.09
CA GLN A 63 -19.00 -3.71 14.68
C GLN A 63 -19.87 -4.88 15.16
N SER A 64 -21.20 -4.78 15.02
CA SER A 64 -22.12 -5.82 15.50
C SER A 64 -21.91 -7.16 14.79
N ASP A 65 -21.70 -7.13 13.48
CA ASP A 65 -21.57 -8.29 12.58
C ASP A 65 -20.10 -8.68 12.31
N CYS A 66 -19.17 -7.73 12.37
CA CYS A 66 -17.79 -7.93 11.95
C CYS A 66 -16.77 -7.17 12.81
N LYS A 67 -15.50 -7.52 12.64
CA LYS A 67 -14.33 -6.80 13.15
C LYS A 67 -13.55 -6.28 11.96
N ILE A 68 -13.20 -5.01 11.98
CA ILE A 68 -12.45 -4.34 10.92
C ILE A 68 -11.06 -4.00 11.44
N LEU A 69 -10.03 -4.45 10.74
CA LEU A 69 -8.64 -4.12 11.01
C LEU A 69 -8.14 -3.22 9.87
N ASP A 70 -7.71 -2.01 10.20
CA ASP A 70 -6.92 -1.20 9.28
C ASP A 70 -5.45 -1.44 9.58
N GLY A 71 -4.66 -1.61 8.54
CA GLY A 71 -3.25 -1.87 8.68
C GLY A 71 -2.45 -1.51 7.47
N HIS A 72 -1.14 -1.68 7.60
CA HIS A 72 -0.22 -1.45 6.52
C HIS A 72 0.99 -2.38 6.59
N PHE A 73 1.63 -2.54 5.45
CA PHE A 73 2.91 -3.22 5.32
C PHE A 73 3.73 -2.51 4.24
N ILE A 74 5.04 -2.69 4.29
CA ILE A 74 5.90 -2.22 3.20
C ILE A 74 5.73 -3.18 2.03
N SER A 75 5.59 -2.68 0.81
CA SER A 75 5.45 -3.55 -0.36
C SER A 75 6.75 -4.34 -0.57
N PRO A 76 6.71 -5.69 -0.62
CA PRO A 76 7.92 -6.50 -0.85
C PRO A 76 8.64 -6.18 -2.16
N LEU A 77 7.91 -5.62 -3.13
CA LEU A 77 8.47 -5.14 -4.38
C LEU A 77 9.49 -4.01 -4.17
N ALA A 78 9.36 -3.21 -3.10
CA ALA A 78 10.30 -2.13 -2.78
C ALA A 78 11.69 -2.67 -2.49
N HIS A 79 11.77 -3.84 -1.86
CA HIS A 79 13.03 -4.53 -1.56
C HIS A 79 13.56 -5.29 -2.77
N SER A 80 12.67 -5.93 -3.51
CA SER A 80 13.05 -6.80 -4.64
C SER A 80 13.50 -6.01 -5.87
N VAL A 81 12.84 -4.88 -6.15
CA VAL A 81 13.15 -4.02 -7.30
C VAL A 81 13.07 -2.55 -6.88
N PRO A 82 14.14 -2.00 -6.27
CA PRO A 82 14.13 -0.65 -5.72
C PRO A 82 13.92 0.41 -6.82
N ASP A 83 13.36 1.55 -6.42
CA ASP A 83 13.15 2.76 -7.24
C ASP A 83 12.17 2.64 -8.42
N ILE A 84 11.46 1.51 -8.53
CA ILE A 84 10.42 1.33 -9.57
C ILE A 84 9.07 1.85 -9.11
N MET A 85 8.75 1.66 -7.83
CA MET A 85 7.50 2.10 -7.27
C MET A 85 7.56 3.59 -6.91
N PRO A 86 6.48 4.36 -7.13
CA PRO A 86 6.37 5.69 -6.56
C PRO A 86 6.39 5.60 -5.02
N ALA A 87 6.94 6.63 -4.37
CA ALA A 87 7.09 6.65 -2.91
C ALA A 87 5.77 6.42 -2.17
N GLU A 88 4.68 6.92 -2.74
CA GLU A 88 3.33 6.80 -2.20
C GLU A 88 2.78 5.37 -2.24
N SER A 89 3.30 4.49 -3.10
CA SER A 89 2.88 3.08 -3.16
C SER A 89 3.85 2.12 -2.47
N ILE A 90 4.92 2.63 -1.85
CA ILE A 90 5.84 1.80 -1.06
C ILE A 90 5.11 1.24 0.16
N ILE A 91 4.28 2.05 0.80
CA ILE A 91 3.46 1.61 1.93
C ILE A 91 2.12 1.13 1.39
N ALA A 92 1.90 -0.18 1.46
CA ALA A 92 0.65 -0.82 1.08
C ALA A 92 -0.29 -0.82 2.29
N ARG A 93 -1.39 -0.07 2.17
CA ARG A 93 -2.44 -0.03 3.19
C ARG A 93 -3.54 -1.00 2.83
N PHE A 94 -4.11 -1.63 3.84
CA PHE A 94 -5.19 -2.57 3.67
C PHE A 94 -6.23 -2.41 4.77
N GLN A 95 -7.40 -2.95 4.47
CA GLN A 95 -8.44 -3.17 5.45
C GLN A 95 -8.86 -4.62 5.43
N PHE A 96 -8.81 -5.28 6.59
CA PHE A 96 -9.21 -6.65 6.75
C PHE A 96 -10.50 -6.73 7.57
N ILE A 97 -11.56 -7.25 6.93
CA ILE A 97 -12.90 -7.32 7.51
C ILE A 97 -13.18 -8.78 7.82
N ILE A 98 -13.37 -9.08 9.10
CA ILE A 98 -13.42 -10.42 9.65
C ILE A 98 -14.80 -10.65 10.26
N PRO A 99 -15.50 -11.76 9.95
CA PRO A 99 -16.74 -12.09 10.63
C PRO A 99 -16.45 -12.49 12.09
N LYS A 100 -17.35 -12.15 13.01
CA LYS A 100 -17.20 -12.56 14.43
C LYS A 100 -17.37 -14.06 14.64
N ARG A 101 -18.10 -14.72 13.75
CA ARG A 101 -18.36 -16.16 13.76
C ARG A 101 -18.00 -16.74 12.41
N TRP A 102 -17.52 -17.97 12.42
CA TRP A 102 -17.12 -18.69 11.21
C TRP A 102 -17.96 -19.94 11.08
N ASN A 103 -18.52 -20.16 9.89
CA ASN A 103 -19.29 -21.38 9.60
C ASN A 103 -18.40 -22.60 9.36
N SER A 104 -17.11 -22.38 9.09
CA SER A 104 -16.15 -23.43 8.74
C SER A 104 -14.82 -23.25 9.46
N LYS A 105 -14.16 -24.37 9.76
CA LYS A 105 -12.81 -24.40 10.33
C LYS A 105 -11.75 -23.72 9.43
N TYR A 106 -12.01 -23.66 8.12
CA TYR A 106 -11.04 -23.17 7.14
C TYR A 106 -10.93 -21.65 7.07
N ARG A 107 -11.85 -20.91 7.71
CA ARG A 107 -11.85 -19.43 7.79
C ARG A 107 -11.56 -18.75 6.44
N PRO A 108 -12.43 -18.92 5.44
CA PRO A 108 -12.19 -18.44 4.09
C PRO A 108 -11.99 -16.92 4.01
N VAL A 109 -11.03 -16.48 3.20
CA VAL A 109 -10.70 -15.07 2.96
C VAL A 109 -10.72 -14.78 1.46
N CYS A 110 -11.41 -13.72 1.06
CA CYS A 110 -11.37 -13.19 -0.30
C CYS A 110 -10.49 -11.94 -0.34
N ILE A 111 -9.55 -11.88 -1.29
CA ILE A 111 -8.68 -10.72 -1.51
C ILE A 111 -9.28 -9.87 -2.64
N HIS A 112 -9.62 -8.63 -2.33
CA HIS A 112 -10.20 -7.69 -3.29
C HIS A 112 -9.15 -6.71 -3.77
N LEU A 113 -8.87 -6.77 -5.07
CA LEU A 113 -8.05 -5.78 -5.74
C LEU A 113 -8.93 -4.59 -6.16
N ALA A 114 -8.39 -3.39 -6.06
CA ALA A 114 -9.12 -2.18 -6.41
C ALA A 114 -9.26 -2.06 -7.94
N GLY A 115 -10.46 -1.73 -8.40
CA GLY A 115 -10.71 -1.34 -9.79
C GLY A 115 -10.26 0.10 -10.08
N THR A 116 -10.27 0.46 -11.37
CA THR A 116 -10.14 1.86 -11.79
C THR A 116 -11.32 2.69 -11.24
N GLY A 117 -11.07 3.87 -10.69
CA GLY A 117 -12.13 4.70 -10.08
C GLY A 117 -12.50 4.34 -8.65
N ASP A 118 -11.83 3.36 -8.03
CA ASP A 118 -12.10 3.00 -6.64
C ASP A 118 -11.27 3.84 -5.67
N HIS A 119 -11.97 4.57 -4.81
CA HIS A 119 -11.39 5.45 -3.81
C HIS A 119 -11.52 4.80 -2.42
N TYR A 120 -10.39 4.68 -1.73
CA TYR A 120 -10.29 4.03 -0.43
C TYR A 120 -10.86 2.59 -0.46
N TYR A 121 -11.94 2.35 0.29
CA TYR A 121 -12.50 1.03 0.53
C TYR A 121 -14.03 0.98 0.43
N TRP A 122 -14.73 2.13 0.42
CA TRP A 122 -16.17 2.19 0.67
C TRP A 122 -16.99 1.30 -0.28
N ARG A 123 -16.73 1.38 -1.59
CA ARG A 123 -17.48 0.62 -2.59
C ARG A 123 -17.30 -0.89 -2.38
N ARG A 124 -16.06 -1.36 -2.28
CA ARG A 124 -15.77 -2.79 -2.05
C ARG A 124 -16.25 -3.26 -0.69
N ARG A 125 -16.11 -2.44 0.35
CA ARG A 125 -16.61 -2.74 1.69
C ARG A 125 -18.12 -2.99 1.66
N THR A 126 -18.88 -2.03 1.14
CA THR A 126 -20.34 -2.06 1.18
C THR A 126 -20.94 -3.06 0.21
N LEU A 127 -20.43 -3.12 -1.02
CA LEU A 127 -21.04 -3.92 -2.09
C LEU A 127 -20.52 -5.36 -2.17
N MET A 128 -19.35 -5.66 -1.61
CA MET A 128 -18.75 -7.00 -1.70
C MET A 128 -18.48 -7.61 -0.32
N ALA A 129 -17.71 -6.92 0.53
CA ALA A 129 -17.28 -7.51 1.80
C ALA A 129 -18.45 -7.75 2.77
N ARG A 130 -19.38 -6.80 2.90
CA ARG A 130 -20.55 -6.95 3.80
C ARG A 130 -21.48 -8.09 3.38
N PRO A 131 -21.90 -8.23 2.10
CA PRO A 131 -22.66 -9.40 1.65
C PRO A 131 -21.94 -10.73 1.93
N MET A 132 -20.64 -10.82 1.65
CA MET A 132 -19.89 -12.06 1.88
C MET A 132 -19.78 -12.46 3.36
N ILE A 133 -19.76 -11.49 4.27
CA ILE A 133 -19.84 -11.76 5.71
C ILE A 133 -21.22 -12.29 6.07
N LYS A 134 -22.28 -11.64 5.59
CA LYS A 134 -23.66 -11.99 5.93
C LYS A 134 -24.09 -13.34 5.37
N GLU A 135 -23.75 -13.62 4.12
CA GLU A 135 -24.24 -14.80 3.39
C GLU A 135 -23.33 -16.01 3.53
N ALA A 136 -22.01 -15.80 3.54
CA ALA A 136 -21.04 -16.89 3.49
C ALA A 136 -20.13 -16.97 4.72
N CYS A 137 -20.23 -16.02 5.67
CA CYS A 137 -19.30 -15.88 6.80
C CYS A 137 -17.83 -15.94 6.34
N MET A 138 -17.52 -15.26 5.23
CA MET A 138 -16.19 -15.13 4.66
C MET A 138 -15.57 -13.77 5.02
N ALA A 139 -14.29 -13.76 5.34
CA ALA A 139 -13.57 -12.51 5.54
C ALA A 139 -13.14 -11.89 4.20
N SER A 140 -12.88 -10.60 4.22
CA SER A 140 -12.44 -9.83 3.05
C SER A 140 -11.21 -8.99 3.35
N LEU A 141 -10.16 -9.17 2.57
CA LEU A 141 -8.98 -8.31 2.58
C LEU A 141 -9.08 -7.30 1.44
N LEU A 142 -9.19 -6.02 1.75
CA LEU A 142 -9.28 -4.92 0.80
C LEU A 142 -7.93 -4.22 0.73
N LEU A 143 -7.25 -4.27 -0.41
CA LEU A 143 -6.01 -3.51 -0.63
C LEU A 143 -6.32 -2.11 -1.16
N GLU A 144 -5.68 -1.06 -0.64
CA GLU A 144 -5.86 0.29 -1.17
C GLU A 144 -5.33 0.40 -2.61
N ASN A 145 -5.97 1.24 -3.43
CA ASN A 145 -5.46 1.48 -4.78
C ASN A 145 -4.21 2.38 -4.74
N PRO A 146 -3.04 1.92 -5.24
CA PRO A 146 -1.81 2.70 -5.20
C PRO A 146 -1.90 4.04 -5.96
N TYR A 147 -2.69 4.11 -7.03
CA TYR A 147 -2.79 5.32 -7.87
C TYR A 147 -3.70 6.40 -7.30
N TYR A 148 -4.67 6.04 -6.46
CA TYR A 148 -5.56 7.04 -5.86
C TYR A 148 -4.95 7.71 -4.63
N ILE A 149 -4.01 7.05 -3.94
CA ILE A 149 -3.15 7.67 -2.92
C ILE A 149 -2.36 8.83 -3.53
N LEU A 150 -1.81 8.64 -4.74
CA LEU A 150 -1.04 9.64 -5.48
C LEU A 150 -1.88 10.88 -5.84
N CYS A 151 -3.10 10.69 -6.32
CA CYS A 151 -3.97 11.77 -6.76
C CYS A 151 -4.47 12.65 -5.60
N LEU A 152 -4.71 12.06 -4.42
CA LEU A 152 -5.11 12.80 -3.23
C LEU A 152 -3.97 13.68 -2.71
N LYS A 153 -2.76 13.12 -2.54
CA LYS A 153 -1.59 13.89 -2.08
C LYS A 153 -1.14 14.94 -3.10
N LYS A 154 -1.33 14.71 -4.39
CA LYS A 154 -1.03 15.74 -5.41
C LYS A 154 -2.02 16.90 -5.38
N LYS A 155 -3.29 16.66 -5.02
CA LYS A 155 -4.25 17.74 -4.74
C LYS A 155 -3.87 18.51 -3.48
N GLU A 156 -3.43 17.83 -2.42
CA GLU A 156 -2.94 18.51 -1.19
C GLU A 156 -1.65 19.30 -1.42
N LYS A 157 -0.66 18.75 -2.14
CA LYS A 157 0.59 19.45 -2.53
C LYS A 157 0.36 20.64 -3.49
N ASN A 158 -0.79 20.68 -4.17
CA ASN A 158 -1.18 21.81 -5.00
C ASN A 158 -2.00 22.87 -4.23
N LEU A 159 -2.50 22.54 -3.03
CA LEU A 159 -3.16 23.50 -2.13
C LEU A 159 -2.21 24.10 -1.08
N PHE A 160 -1.09 23.43 -0.78
CA PHE A 160 -0.09 23.92 0.17
C PHE A 160 1.31 23.83 -0.43
N PRO A 161 2.16 24.88 -0.32
CA PRO A 161 3.54 24.83 -0.79
C PRO A 161 4.32 23.71 -0.08
N PRO A 162 5.43 23.21 -0.68
CA PRO A 162 6.17 22.08 -0.12
C PRO A 162 6.59 22.38 1.32
N PHE A 163 6.24 21.46 2.22
CA PHE A 163 6.72 21.47 3.60
C PHE A 163 8.24 21.58 3.59
N SER A 164 8.75 22.63 4.23
CA SER A 164 10.17 22.76 4.53
C SER A 164 10.59 21.53 5.34
N PRO A 165 11.76 20.92 5.07
CA PRO A 165 12.25 19.85 5.92
C PRO A 165 12.34 20.36 7.36
N PRO A 166 11.96 19.56 8.37
CA PRO A 166 12.12 19.96 9.75
C PRO A 166 13.60 20.33 10.02
N PRO A 167 13.87 21.38 10.80
CA PRO A 167 15.24 21.82 11.05
C PRO A 167 16.03 20.65 11.64
N GLN A 168 17.15 20.32 10.99
CA GLN A 168 18.07 19.32 11.51
C GLN A 168 18.56 19.80 12.88
N LEU A 169 18.13 19.11 13.92
CA LEU A 169 18.65 19.30 15.27
C LEU A 169 20.14 18.93 15.27
N LYS A 170 21.00 19.95 15.19
CA LYS A 170 22.42 19.79 15.48
C LYS A 170 22.56 19.32 16.93
N PRO A 171 23.44 18.33 17.22
CA PRO A 171 23.69 17.92 18.59
C PRO A 171 24.34 19.10 19.34
N LYS A 172 23.58 19.75 20.20
CA LYS A 172 24.16 20.63 21.22
C LYS A 172 24.67 19.73 22.34
N GLY A 173 26.00 19.65 22.49
CA GLY A 173 26.62 19.06 23.66
C GLY A 173 26.09 19.74 24.92
N GLY A 174 25.61 18.96 25.88
CA GLY A 174 25.06 19.48 27.13
C GLY A 174 24.16 18.52 27.90
N ARG A 175 24.81 17.61 28.64
CA ARG A 175 24.44 17.13 30.00
C ARG A 175 22.94 17.00 30.35
N TRP A 176 22.38 15.80 30.18
CA TRP A 176 21.19 15.34 30.93
C TRP A 176 21.33 13.85 31.29
N ASN A 177 21.97 13.60 32.43
CA ASN A 177 21.75 12.38 33.21
C ASN A 177 20.51 12.60 34.09
N ASN A 178 19.79 11.52 34.39
CA ASN A 178 18.56 11.39 35.18
C ASN A 178 17.26 11.63 34.42
N ILE A 179 16.65 10.54 33.92
CA ILE A 179 15.22 10.15 34.05
C ILE A 179 15.15 8.63 33.69
N TYR A 180 15.91 7.79 34.38
CA TYR A 180 15.79 6.32 34.27
C TYR A 180 16.00 5.68 35.64
N SER A 181 15.12 6.00 36.58
CA SER A 181 15.15 5.40 37.93
C SER A 181 13.79 5.37 38.63
N ARG A 182 12.66 5.45 37.93
CA ARG A 182 11.34 5.50 38.61
C ARG A 182 10.19 4.64 38.06
N CYS A 183 10.47 3.62 37.24
CA CYS A 183 9.44 2.63 36.87
C CYS A 183 10.02 1.21 36.75
N LYS A 184 10.57 0.69 37.84
CA LYS A 184 10.77 -0.76 38.07
C LYS A 184 10.67 -1.00 39.58
N GLY A 185 9.53 -1.53 40.02
CA GLY A 185 9.28 -1.83 41.43
C GLY A 185 7.78 -1.97 41.73
N SER A 186 7.17 -3.04 41.23
CA SER A 186 5.95 -3.67 41.78
C SER A 186 5.55 -4.82 40.86
N LEU A 187 6.20 -5.96 41.04
CA LEU A 187 5.74 -7.30 40.67
C LEU A 187 6.78 -8.25 41.27
N ASP A 188 6.66 -8.45 42.58
CA ASP A 188 6.87 -9.68 43.35
C ASP A 188 6.13 -9.51 44.67
#